data_AF-A0A8X6WII1-F1
#
_entry.id   AF-A0A8X6WII1-F1
#
_cell.length_a   1.000
_cell.length_b   1.000
_cell.length_c   1.000
_cell.angle_alpha   90.00
_cell.angle_beta   90.00
_cell.angle_gamma   90.00
#
_symmetry.space_group_name_H-M   'P 1'
#
loop_
_entity.id
_entity.type
_entity.pdbx_description
1 polymer ?
#
loop_
_entity_poly.entity_id
_entity_poly.type
_entity_poly.pdbx_seq_one_letter_code
_entity_poly.pdbx_strand_id
1 'polypeptide(L)'
;MSRCYSTGRARVTTPNEDRYLTVTAKRNRRSTASDLFRQLSSATGTTVSRQTVYRRLGHIGLYARRPVRCVPLTASHCRLRLTWSREHALWTPQQWSCVMFSPTSPGLVCSLILSGL
;
A
#
# COMPACT_ATOMS: atom_id res chain seq x y z
N MET A 1 -27.20 34.20 22.17
CA MET A 1 -27.73 32.93 21.60
C MET A 1 -26.70 31.83 21.76
N SER A 2 -26.86 31.00 22.79
CA SER A 2 -25.96 29.89 23.13
C SER A 2 -26.23 28.71 22.20
N ARG A 3 -25.23 28.28 21.41
CA ARG A 3 -25.32 27.06 20.60
C ARG A 3 -25.08 25.85 21.49
N CYS A 4 -26.16 25.19 21.89
CA CYS A 4 -26.09 23.90 22.56
C CYS A 4 -25.61 22.87 21.53
N TYR A 5 -24.37 22.41 21.63
CA TYR A 5 -23.90 21.27 20.86
C TYR A 5 -24.59 20.03 21.42
N SER A 6 -25.68 19.60 20.79
CA SER A 6 -26.33 18.33 21.11
C SER A 6 -25.28 17.22 20.98
N THR A 7 -24.89 16.63 22.11
CA THR A 7 -24.01 15.47 22.14
C THR A 7 -24.67 14.35 21.35
N GLY A 8 -24.12 14.03 20.19
CA GLY A 8 -24.65 12.98 19.33
C GLY A 8 -24.66 11.61 20.01
N ARG A 9 -25.31 10.63 19.38
CA ARG A 9 -25.38 9.25 19.88
C ARG A 9 -23.98 8.71 20.20
N ALA A 10 -23.83 8.17 21.41
CA ALA A 10 -22.60 7.55 21.86
C ALA A 10 -22.14 6.46 20.89
N ARG A 11 -20.84 6.41 20.66
CA ARG A 11 -20.20 5.48 19.73
C ARG A 11 -20.26 4.08 20.30
N VAL A 12 -20.63 3.11 19.47
CA VAL A 12 -20.63 1.68 19.83
C VAL A 12 -19.20 1.15 20.01
N THR A 13 -18.24 1.70 19.26
CA THR A 13 -16.82 1.31 19.38
C THR A 13 -16.07 2.17 20.38
N THR A 14 -15.15 1.53 21.10
CA THR A 14 -14.22 2.22 22.02
C THR A 14 -13.00 2.77 21.27
N PRO A 15 -12.31 3.78 21.82
CA PRO A 15 -11.06 4.28 21.22
C PRO A 15 -9.98 3.21 21.04
N ASN A 16 -9.96 2.19 21.91
CA ASN A 16 -9.01 1.08 21.81
C ASN A 16 -9.33 0.16 20.62
N GLU A 17 -10.62 -0.12 20.37
CA GLU A 17 -11.06 -0.88 19.19
C GLU A 17 -10.79 -0.12 17.90
N ASP A 18 -11.05 1.19 17.86
CA ASP A 18 -10.75 2.04 16.71
C ASP A 18 -9.23 2.03 16.41
N ARG A 19 -8.39 2.04 17.47
CA ARG A 19 -6.93 1.89 17.34
C ARG A 19 -6.53 0.52 16.82
N TYR A 20 -7.13 -0.55 17.34
CA TYR A 20 -6.90 -1.91 16.89
C TYR A 20 -7.24 -2.07 15.40
N LEU A 21 -8.42 -1.60 14.98
CA LEU A 21 -8.84 -1.61 13.57
C LEU A 21 -7.84 -0.87 12.67
N THR A 22 -7.35 0.28 13.11
CA THR A 22 -6.36 1.06 12.36
C THR A 22 -5.04 0.31 12.18
N VAL A 23 -4.51 -0.26 13.25
CA VAL A 23 -3.22 -0.97 13.24
C VAL A 23 -3.34 -2.23 12.39
N THR A 24 -4.40 -3.01 12.57
CA THR A 24 -4.62 -4.26 11.84
C THR A 24 -4.83 -4.02 10.35
N ALA A 25 -5.62 -3.00 9.98
CA ALA A 25 -5.80 -2.62 8.57
C ALA A 25 -4.51 -2.12 7.91
N LYS A 26 -3.65 -1.40 8.65
CA LYS A 26 -2.35 -0.92 8.14
C LYS A 26 -1.34 -2.05 7.96
N ARG A 27 -1.32 -3.04 8.88
CA ARG A 27 -0.47 -4.24 8.78
C ARG A 27 -0.89 -5.11 7.58
N ASN A 28 -2.19 -5.35 7.43
CA ASN A 28 -2.72 -6.20 6.37
C ASN A 28 -3.54 -5.38 5.37
N ARG A 29 -2.86 -4.71 4.43
CA ARG A 29 -3.51 -3.83 3.43
C ARG A 29 -4.53 -4.53 2.51
N ARG A 30 -4.56 -5.87 2.48
CA ARG A 30 -5.50 -6.67 1.69
C ARG A 30 -6.71 -7.16 2.50
N SER A 31 -6.73 -6.96 3.81
CA SER A 31 -7.83 -7.39 4.66
C SER A 31 -9.11 -6.63 4.32
N THR A 32 -10.22 -7.35 4.22
CA THR A 32 -11.53 -6.75 3.99
C THR A 32 -12.15 -6.29 5.30
N ALA A 33 -13.16 -5.42 5.24
CA ALA A 33 -13.93 -5.03 6.43
C ALA A 33 -14.57 -6.23 7.14
N SER A 34 -14.91 -7.30 6.39
CA SER A 34 -15.41 -8.56 6.95
C SER A 34 -14.35 -9.29 7.76
N ASP A 35 -13.11 -9.32 7.27
CA ASP A 35 -12.00 -9.97 7.98
C ASP A 35 -11.65 -9.19 9.24
N LEU A 36 -11.60 -7.86 9.13
CA LEU A 36 -11.36 -6.96 10.27
C LEU A 36 -12.46 -7.05 11.33
N PHE A 37 -13.72 -7.18 10.91
CA PHE A 37 -14.84 -7.46 11.83
C PHE A 37 -14.62 -8.76 12.58
N ARG A 38 -14.33 -9.88 11.88
CA ARG A 38 -14.09 -11.18 12.53
C ARG A 38 -12.92 -11.11 13.50
N GLN A 39 -11.81 -10.48 13.10
CA GLN A 39 -10.64 -10.29 13.95
C GLN A 39 -10.94 -9.47 15.20
N LEU A 40 -11.72 -8.38 15.07
CA LEU A 40 -12.12 -7.56 16.22
C LEU A 40 -13.04 -8.34 17.16
N SER A 41 -14.02 -9.06 16.64
CA SER A 41 -14.92 -9.88 17.46
C SER A 41 -14.18 -11.01 18.17
N SER A 42 -13.19 -11.64 17.55
CA SER A 42 -12.34 -12.63 18.21
C SER A 42 -11.41 -12.02 19.26
N ALA A 43 -10.93 -10.80 19.07
CA ALA A 43 -9.97 -10.16 19.98
C ALA A 43 -10.62 -9.46 21.18
N THR A 44 -11.80 -8.86 20.99
CA THR A 44 -12.44 -7.98 21.99
C THR A 44 -13.80 -8.50 22.44
N GLY A 45 -14.39 -9.47 21.74
CA GLY A 45 -15.74 -9.98 22.02
C GLY A 45 -16.86 -9.03 21.56
N THR A 46 -16.53 -7.83 21.10
CA THR A 46 -17.50 -6.83 20.63
C THR A 46 -18.04 -7.20 19.25
N THR A 47 -19.36 -7.31 19.14
CA THR A 47 -20.05 -7.58 17.88
C THR A 47 -20.43 -6.25 17.21
N VAL A 48 -19.60 -5.82 16.26
CA VAL A 48 -19.86 -4.60 15.47
C VAL A 48 -20.27 -4.95 14.05
N SER A 49 -21.20 -4.20 13.45
CA SER A 49 -21.56 -4.47 12.05
C SER A 49 -20.40 -4.13 11.10
N ARG A 50 -20.35 -4.83 9.96
CA ARG A 50 -19.43 -4.52 8.85
C ARG A 50 -19.52 -3.05 8.42
N GLN A 51 -20.73 -2.48 8.44
CA GLN A 51 -20.98 -1.07 8.11
C GLN A 51 -20.25 -0.12 9.07
N THR A 52 -20.25 -0.45 10.37
CA THR A 52 -19.54 0.34 11.39
C THR A 52 -18.04 0.32 11.14
N VAL A 53 -17.46 -0.86 10.86
CA VAL A 53 -16.03 -1.00 10.52
C VAL A 53 -15.68 -0.15 9.29
N TYR A 54 -16.49 -0.21 8.23
CA TYR A 54 -16.29 0.63 7.04
C TYR A 54 -16.30 2.13 7.37
N ARG A 55 -17.27 2.60 8.16
CA ARG A 55 -17.35 4.01 8.58
C ARG A 55 -16.14 4.42 9.42
N ARG A 56 -15.63 3.54 10.30
CA ARG A 56 -14.43 3.80 11.09
C ARG A 56 -13.19 3.92 10.24
N LEU A 57 -12.98 2.98 9.33
CA LEU A 57 -11.86 3.04 8.38
C LEU A 57 -11.92 4.31 7.52
N GLY A 58 -13.12 4.68 7.06
CA GLY A 58 -13.34 5.92 6.31
C GLY A 58 -13.01 7.19 7.11
N HIS A 59 -13.34 7.25 8.40
CA HIS A 59 -12.96 8.37 9.28
C HIS A 59 -11.44 8.54 9.41
N ILE A 60 -10.67 7.46 9.20
CA ILE A 60 -9.20 7.48 9.23
C ILE A 60 -8.62 7.66 7.81
N GLY A 61 -9.46 7.69 6.78
CA GLY A 61 -9.04 7.79 5.38
C GLY A 61 -8.51 6.48 4.79
N LEU A 62 -8.82 5.34 5.42
CA LEU A 62 -8.47 4.01 4.90
C LEU A 62 -9.59 3.50 3.99
N TYR A 63 -9.27 3.38 2.71
CA TYR A 63 -10.17 2.87 1.68
C TYR A 63 -9.54 1.68 0.96
N ALA A 64 -10.39 0.76 0.51
CA ALA A 64 -9.95 -0.33 -0.35
C ALA A 64 -9.39 0.24 -1.67
N ARG A 65 -8.22 -0.24 -2.08
CA ARG A 65 -7.59 0.12 -3.35
C ARG A 65 -7.19 -1.14 -4.11
N ARG A 66 -7.21 -1.04 -5.44
CA ARG A 66 -6.71 -2.11 -6.31
C ARG A 66 -5.18 -2.07 -6.32
N PRO A 67 -4.48 -3.19 -6.01
CA PRO A 67 -3.03 -3.21 -6.15
C PRO A 67 -2.64 -3.05 -7.62
N VAL A 68 -1.53 -2.33 -7.85
CA VAL A 68 -0.95 -2.20 -9.19
C VAL A 68 -0.46 -3.57 -9.66
N ARG A 69 -0.74 -3.91 -10.92
CA ARG A 69 -0.19 -5.11 -11.55
C ARG A 69 1.28 -4.86 -11.88
N CYS A 70 2.17 -5.63 -11.27
CA CYS A 70 3.61 -5.55 -11.53
C CYS A 70 4.11 -6.94 -11.96
N VAL A 71 5.13 -6.98 -12.82
CA VAL A 71 5.87 -8.21 -13.10
C VAL A 71 6.64 -8.60 -11.83
N PRO A 72 6.51 -9.83 -11.32
CA PRO A 72 7.24 -10.24 -10.13
C PRO A 72 8.74 -10.25 -10.44
N LEU A 73 9.50 -9.43 -9.69
CA LEU A 73 10.95 -9.41 -9.76
C LEU A 73 11.50 -10.46 -8.80
N THR A 74 12.47 -11.23 -9.26
CA THR A 74 13.26 -12.12 -8.40
C THR A 74 14.23 -11.30 -7.55
N ALA A 75 14.71 -11.88 -6.45
CA ALA A 75 15.65 -11.19 -5.57
C ALA A 75 16.98 -10.81 -6.28
N SER A 76 17.41 -11.60 -7.27
CA SER A 76 18.57 -11.27 -8.10
C SER A 76 18.32 -10.02 -8.94
N HIS A 77 17.18 -9.95 -9.65
CA HIS A 77 16.80 -8.76 -10.42
C HIS A 77 16.73 -7.51 -9.54
N CYS A 78 16.17 -7.61 -8.33
CA CYS A 78 16.11 -6.47 -7.40
C CYS A 78 17.50 -5.94 -7.01
N ARG A 79 18.45 -6.82 -6.72
CA ARG A 79 19.82 -6.41 -6.35
C ARG A 79 20.52 -5.73 -7.51
N LEU A 80 20.40 -6.31 -8.70
CA LEU A 80 21.09 -5.86 -9.89
C LEU A 80 20.62 -4.47 -10.34
N ARG A 81 19.29 -4.29 -10.39
CA ARG A 81 18.66 -2.99 -10.67
C ARG A 81 19.08 -1.92 -9.67
N LEU A 82 19.18 -2.29 -8.39
CA LEU A 82 19.61 -1.37 -7.33
C LEU A 82 21.08 -0.98 -7.46
N THR A 83 21.97 -1.94 -7.72
CA THR A 83 23.40 -1.68 -7.93
C THR A 83 23.60 -0.74 -9.11
N TRP A 84 22.97 -1.04 -10.25
CA TRP A 84 23.08 -0.19 -11.42
C TRP A 84 22.53 1.22 -11.18
N SER A 85 21.34 1.32 -10.57
CA SER A 85 20.76 2.62 -10.23
C SER A 85 21.68 3.45 -9.33
N ARG A 86 22.43 2.83 -8.42
CA ARG A 86 23.39 3.52 -7.55
C ARG A 86 24.63 3.97 -8.31
N GLU A 87 25.20 3.10 -9.15
CA GLU A 87 26.36 3.43 -10.00
C GLU A 87 26.07 4.57 -10.98
N HIS A 88 24.81 4.68 -11.43
CA HIS A 88 24.40 5.63 -12.46
C HIS A 88 23.63 6.83 -11.87
N ALA A 89 23.50 6.92 -10.54
CA ALA A 89 22.73 7.99 -9.88
C ALA A 89 23.29 9.40 -10.12
N LEU A 90 24.61 9.51 -10.32
CA LEU A 90 25.34 10.77 -10.49
C LEU A 90 25.72 11.05 -11.95
N TRP A 91 25.13 10.31 -12.89
CA TRP A 91 25.47 10.47 -14.30
C TRP A 91 25.01 11.82 -14.85
N THR A 92 25.88 12.43 -15.64
CA THR A 92 25.60 13.68 -16.34
C THR A 92 24.67 13.44 -17.53
N PRO A 93 23.93 14.46 -18.00
CA PRO A 93 23.10 14.35 -19.20
C PRO A 93 23.86 13.85 -20.44
N GLN A 94 25.14 14.20 -20.59
CA GLN A 94 25.99 13.68 -21.66
C GLN A 94 26.24 12.17 -21.51
N GLN A 95 26.44 11.67 -20.29
CA GLN A 95 26.61 10.23 -20.04
C GLN A 95 25.31 9.45 -20.30
N TRP A 96 24.15 10.03 -19.94
CA TRP A 96 22.85 9.47 -20.31
C TRP A 96 22.62 9.42 -21.82
N SER A 97 23.15 10.38 -22.58
CA SER A 97 23.03 10.40 -24.05
C SER A 97 23.72 9.20 -24.74
N CYS A 98 24.71 8.60 -24.08
CA CYS A 98 25.40 7.41 -24.56
C CYS A 98 24.63 6.10 -24.29
N VAL A 99 23.61 6.12 -23.43
CA VAL A 99 22.70 4.97 -23.20
C VAL A 99 21.66 4.96 -24.31
N MET A 100 22.06 4.53 -25.50
CA MET A 100 21.17 4.38 -26.64
C MET A 100 20.28 3.15 -26.46
N PHE A 101 18.98 3.37 -26.25
CA PHE A 101 17.98 2.32 -26.42
C PHE A 101 17.76 2.10 -27.92
N SER A 102 18.45 1.13 -28.52
CA SER A 102 18.27 0.81 -29.95
C SER A 102 16.83 0.40 -30.24
N PRO A 103 16.08 1.13 -31.09
CA PRO A 103 14.70 0.80 -31.43
C PRO A 103 14.59 -0.39 -32.40
N THR A 104 15.71 -0.80 -33.02
CA THR A 104 15.75 -1.71 -34.17
C THR A 104 15.87 -3.19 -33.81
N SER A 105 15.69 -3.58 -32.55
CA SER A 105 15.60 -5.01 -32.19
C SER A 105 14.70 -5.21 -30.97
N PRO A 106 13.46 -5.71 -31.14
CA PRO A 106 12.50 -5.81 -30.04
C PRO A 106 12.78 -6.91 -29.00
N GLY A 107 13.98 -7.52 -28.97
CA GLY A 107 14.23 -8.65 -28.06
C GLY A 107 15.65 -8.92 -27.56
N LEU A 108 16.71 -8.48 -28.25
CA LEU A 108 18.06 -8.99 -27.92
C LEU A 108 18.95 -8.03 -27.12
N VAL A 109 18.75 -6.71 -27.20
CA VAL A 109 19.51 -5.76 -26.37
C VAL A 109 18.85 -5.51 -25.00
N CYS A 110 17.52 -5.53 -24.93
CA CYS A 110 16.77 -5.33 -23.69
C CYS A 110 16.93 -6.54 -22.74
N SER A 111 17.12 -7.74 -23.28
CA SER A 111 17.39 -8.94 -22.48
C SER A 111 18.75 -8.86 -21.77
N LEU A 112 19.76 -8.19 -22.32
CA LEU A 112 21.05 -8.01 -21.62
C LEU A 112 20.96 -6.92 -20.54
N ILE A 113 20.05 -5.94 -20.69
CA ILE A 113 19.74 -4.91 -19.68
C ILE A 113 18.65 -5.35 -18.66
N LEU A 114 18.03 -6.53 -18.84
CA LEU A 114 17.01 -7.06 -17.91
C LEU A 114 17.36 -8.43 -17.31
N SER A 115 18.31 -9.15 -17.90
CA SER A 115 18.87 -10.41 -17.34
C SER A 115 20.17 -10.18 -16.57
N GLY A 116 20.77 -9.00 -16.76
CA GLY A 116 22.03 -8.57 -16.19
C GLY A 116 21.98 -7.16 -15.59
N LEU A 117 20.79 -6.54 -15.56
CA LEU A 117 20.53 -5.17 -15.10
C LEU A 117 19.14 -5.03 -14.48
#